data_AF-A0A7S1MP13-F1
#
_entry.id   AF-A0A7S1MP13-F1
#
_cell.length_a   1.000
_cell.length_b   1.000
_cell.length_c   1.000
_cell.angle_alpha   90.00
_cell.angle_beta   90.00
_cell.angle_gamma   90.00
#
_symmetry.space_group_name_H-M   'P 1'
#
loop_
_entity.id
_entity.type
_entity.pdbx_description
1 polymer ?
#
loop_
_entity_poly.entity_id
_entity_poly.type
_entity_poly.pdbx_seq_one_letter_code
_entity_poly.pdbx_strand_id
1 'polypeptide(L)'
;RPLPNTFATILVTFAGGQILRGKHYGAIATLAATAAVFRSDVAVLGLPLCLAWVAFGYVNVFAGAFVGVSAAIAAVVASAAVDSMFWGTTVWPEGVVLYYNTVLNKSSDWGVMAWHWYFSSALPRAMLFALPLALVAVAWPTKNTRGPTIVRRLGAVFLCFVALYSYLPHKE
;
A
#
# COMPACT_ATOMS: atom_id res chain seq x y z
N ARG A 1 11.66 -8.68 16.64
CA ARG A 1 10.79 -7.48 16.60
C ARG A 1 9.61 -7.84 15.69
N PRO A 2 8.35 -7.73 16.10
CA PRO A 2 7.24 -7.82 15.16
C PRO A 2 7.44 -6.69 14.14
N LEU A 3 7.64 -7.03 12.87
CA LEU A 3 7.85 -6.02 11.85
C LEU A 3 6.53 -5.24 11.67
N PRO A 4 6.57 -3.90 11.59
CA PRO A 4 5.40 -3.07 11.26
C PRO A 4 4.64 -3.60 10.02
N ASN A 5 5.37 -4.27 9.11
CA ASN A 5 4.89 -4.94 7.91
C ASN A 5 3.74 -5.92 8.19
N THR A 6 3.77 -6.64 9.31
CA THR A 6 2.71 -7.62 9.65
C THR A 6 1.41 -6.93 10.06
N PHE A 7 1.49 -5.78 10.75
CA PHE A 7 0.30 -5.00 11.09
C PHE A 7 -0.26 -4.26 9.87
N ALA A 8 0.62 -3.71 9.03
CA ALA A 8 0.23 -3.07 7.78
C ALA A 8 -0.50 -4.03 6.82
N THR A 9 -0.02 -5.27 6.70
CA THR A 9 -0.63 -6.28 5.81
C THR A 9 -2.06 -6.64 6.21
N ILE A 10 -2.40 -6.66 7.51
CA ILE A 10 -3.77 -6.88 7.98
C ILE A 10 -4.70 -5.77 7.45
N LEU A 11 -4.30 -4.50 7.62
CA LEU A 11 -5.11 -3.35 7.21
C LEU A 11 -5.20 -3.20 5.69
N VAL A 12 -4.12 -3.48 4.96
CA VAL A 12 -4.12 -3.50 3.49
C VAL A 12 -5.04 -4.61 2.96
N THR A 13 -5.03 -5.79 3.59
CA THR A 13 -5.94 -6.89 3.21
C THR A 13 -7.40 -6.52 3.51
N PHE A 14 -7.64 -5.88 4.64
CA PHE A 14 -8.97 -5.36 4.99
C PHE A 14 -9.45 -4.31 3.98
N ALA A 15 -8.59 -3.38 3.56
CA ALA A 15 -8.87 -2.45 2.47
C ALA A 15 -9.18 -3.21 1.16
N GLY A 16 -8.41 -4.26 0.84
CA GLY A 16 -8.71 -5.20 -0.25
C GLY A 16 -10.14 -5.74 -0.21
N GLY A 17 -10.60 -6.19 0.95
CA GLY A 17 -11.98 -6.65 1.16
C GLY A 17 -13.03 -5.54 0.96
N GLN A 18 -12.72 -4.29 1.33
CA GLN A 18 -13.61 -3.15 1.09
C GLN A 18 -13.71 -2.81 -0.41
N ILE A 19 -12.60 -2.90 -1.14
CA ILE A 19 -12.54 -2.68 -2.59
C ILE A 19 -13.42 -3.69 -3.33
N LEU A 20 -13.34 -4.97 -2.95
CA LEU A 20 -14.17 -6.02 -3.52
C LEU A 20 -15.67 -5.82 -3.24
N ARG A 21 -16.01 -5.12 -2.16
CA ARG A 21 -17.39 -4.76 -1.79
C ARG A 21 -17.84 -3.40 -2.37
N GLY A 22 -17.01 -2.74 -3.18
CA GLY A 22 -17.30 -1.42 -3.77
C GLY A 22 -17.23 -0.25 -2.77
N LYS A 23 -16.69 -0.46 -1.56
CA LYS A 23 -16.57 0.59 -0.53
C LYS A 23 -15.29 1.40 -0.72
N HIS A 24 -15.23 2.19 -1.79
CA HIS A 24 -14.01 2.92 -2.19
C HIS A 24 -13.53 3.92 -1.15
N TYR A 25 -14.41 4.77 -0.59
CA TYR A 25 -14.02 5.77 0.41
C TYR A 25 -13.45 5.15 1.70
N GLY A 26 -14.01 4.04 2.17
CA GLY A 26 -13.47 3.31 3.32
C GLY A 26 -12.09 2.73 3.03
N ALA A 27 -11.89 2.21 1.81
CA ALA A 27 -10.60 1.70 1.39
C ALA A 27 -9.54 2.82 1.34
N ILE A 28 -9.89 4.01 0.82
CA ILE A 28 -9.02 5.19 0.84
C ILE A 28 -8.62 5.54 2.27
N ALA A 29 -9.60 5.66 3.19
CA ALA A 29 -9.33 6.00 4.58
C ALA A 29 -8.43 4.96 5.27
N THR A 30 -8.68 3.68 5.03
CA THR A 30 -7.91 2.58 5.63
C THR A 30 -6.47 2.58 5.11
N LEU A 31 -6.27 2.74 3.79
CA LEU A 31 -4.94 2.80 3.18
C LEU A 31 -4.17 4.03 3.65
N ALA A 32 -4.83 5.19 3.72
CA ALA A 32 -4.22 6.44 4.18
C ALA A 32 -3.79 6.35 5.66
N ALA A 33 -4.65 5.82 6.53
CA ALA A 33 -4.32 5.61 7.94
C ALA A 33 -3.18 4.60 8.11
N THR A 34 -3.20 3.50 7.34
CA THR A 34 -2.13 2.51 7.37
C THR A 34 -0.79 3.12 6.94
N ALA A 35 -0.81 3.94 5.89
CA ALA A 35 0.38 4.62 5.40
C ALA A 35 0.97 5.61 6.42
N ALA A 36 0.10 6.32 7.14
CA ALA A 36 0.49 7.32 8.13
C ALA A 36 1.07 6.74 9.44
N VAL A 37 0.61 5.55 9.85
CA VAL A 37 0.98 4.95 11.15
C VAL A 37 2.10 3.93 11.01
N PHE A 38 2.02 3.06 9.99
CA PHE A 38 2.89 1.89 9.93
C PHE A 38 3.96 2.01 8.87
N ARG A 39 3.58 2.41 7.65
CA ARG A 39 4.38 2.20 6.45
C ARG A 39 3.99 3.14 5.31
N SER A 40 4.77 4.20 5.13
CA SER A 40 4.56 5.21 4.08
C SER A 40 4.59 4.65 2.64
N ASP A 41 5.26 3.51 2.42
CA ASP A 41 5.26 2.78 1.13
C ASP A 41 3.88 2.26 0.72
N VAL A 42 2.94 2.09 1.65
CA VAL A 42 1.53 1.79 1.32
C VAL A 42 0.91 2.89 0.47
N ALA A 43 1.39 4.13 0.57
CA ALA A 43 0.95 5.22 -0.29
C ALA A 43 1.29 4.96 -1.77
N VAL A 44 2.38 4.25 -2.07
CA VAL A 44 2.78 3.88 -3.44
C VAL A 44 1.77 2.91 -4.06
N LEU A 45 1.10 2.08 -3.24
CA LEU A 45 -0.01 1.24 -3.68
C LEU A 45 -1.32 2.05 -3.76
N GLY A 46 -1.59 2.86 -2.74
CA GLY A 46 -2.84 3.62 -2.60
C GLY A 46 -3.02 4.70 -3.68
N LEU A 47 -1.97 5.41 -4.06
CA LEU A 47 -2.04 6.51 -5.02
C LEU A 47 -2.48 6.05 -6.43
N PRO A 48 -1.86 5.06 -7.08
CA PRO A 48 -2.32 4.54 -8.37
C PRO A 48 -3.76 4.02 -8.32
N LEU A 49 -4.15 3.41 -7.19
CA LEU A 49 -5.50 2.90 -6.99
C LEU A 49 -6.54 4.02 -6.92
N CYS A 50 -6.26 5.07 -6.14
CA CYS A 50 -7.09 6.26 -6.06
C CYS A 50 -7.21 6.96 -7.42
N LEU A 51 -6.09 7.11 -8.14
CA LEU A 51 -6.07 7.70 -9.49
C LEU A 51 -6.90 6.87 -10.47
N ALA A 52 -6.81 5.53 -10.42
CA ALA A 52 -7.64 4.66 -11.22
C ALA A 52 -9.13 4.84 -10.90
N TRP A 53 -9.52 4.95 -9.63
CA TRP A 53 -10.92 5.17 -9.26
C TRP A 53 -11.47 6.51 -9.69
N VAL A 54 -10.65 7.56 -9.64
CA VAL A 54 -10.99 8.87 -10.21
C VAL A 54 -11.19 8.76 -11.72
N ALA A 55 -10.24 8.13 -12.42
CA ALA A 55 -10.31 7.98 -13.88
C ALA A 55 -11.52 7.16 -14.34
N PHE A 56 -11.93 6.16 -13.56
CA PHE A 56 -13.12 5.36 -13.84
C PHE A 56 -14.44 5.97 -13.29
N GLY A 57 -14.38 7.12 -12.63
CA GLY A 57 -15.56 7.81 -12.08
C GLY A 57 -16.19 7.16 -10.84
N TYR A 58 -15.47 6.28 -10.13
CA TYR A 58 -15.95 5.66 -8.89
C TYR A 58 -15.84 6.59 -7.68
N VAL A 59 -14.93 7.57 -7.72
CA VAL A 59 -14.62 8.49 -6.61
C VAL A 59 -14.46 9.90 -7.15
N ASN A 60 -15.05 10.88 -6.45
CA ASN A 60 -14.80 12.29 -6.72
C ASN A 60 -13.42 12.69 -6.14
N VAL A 61 -12.60 13.41 -6.92
CA VAL A 61 -11.26 13.84 -6.52
C VAL A 61 -11.26 14.56 -5.16
N PHE A 62 -12.16 15.53 -4.98
CA PHE A 62 -12.22 16.33 -3.76
C PHE A 62 -12.68 15.51 -2.56
N ALA A 63 -13.72 14.68 -2.73
CA ALA A 63 -14.20 13.83 -1.65
C ALA A 63 -13.17 12.75 -1.28
N GLY A 64 -12.52 12.14 -2.26
CA GLY A 64 -11.46 11.16 -2.06
C GLY A 64 -10.24 11.76 -1.37
N ALA A 65 -9.80 12.95 -1.81
CA ALA A 65 -8.71 13.69 -1.17
C ALA A 65 -9.08 14.09 0.26
N PHE A 66 -10.28 14.62 0.49
CA PHE A 66 -10.74 14.99 1.82
C PHE A 66 -10.77 13.79 2.78
N VAL A 67 -11.32 12.65 2.33
CA VAL A 67 -11.34 11.41 3.14
C VAL A 67 -9.93 10.87 3.39
N GLY A 68 -9.06 10.85 2.37
CA GLY A 68 -7.68 10.37 2.53
C GLY A 68 -6.86 11.25 3.47
N VAL A 69 -6.91 12.58 3.28
CA VAL A 69 -6.16 13.55 4.09
C VAL A 69 -6.69 13.58 5.52
N SER A 70 -8.01 13.59 5.73
CA SER A 70 -8.58 13.58 7.08
C SER A 70 -8.25 12.30 7.83
N ALA A 71 -8.31 11.13 7.17
CA ALA A 71 -7.92 9.86 7.76
C ALA A 71 -6.43 9.82 8.10
N ALA A 72 -5.56 10.31 7.21
CA ALA A 72 -4.12 10.40 7.48
C ALA A 72 -3.82 11.33 8.66
N ILE A 73 -4.40 12.53 8.70
CA ILE A 73 -4.20 13.48 9.81
C ILE A 73 -4.68 12.87 11.13
N ALA A 74 -5.88 12.30 11.16
CA ALA A 74 -6.40 11.65 12.36
C ALA A 74 -5.48 10.53 12.84
N ALA A 75 -4.94 9.74 11.91
CA ALA A 75 -4.02 8.64 12.21
C ALA A 75 -2.66 9.13 12.71
N VAL A 76 -2.10 10.20 12.12
CA VAL A 76 -0.86 10.84 12.59
C VAL A 76 -1.05 11.41 13.99
N VAL A 77 -2.14 12.12 14.26
CA VAL A 77 -2.43 12.69 15.58
C VAL A 77 -2.57 11.58 16.62
N ALA A 78 -3.29 10.51 16.30
CA ALA A 78 -3.44 9.36 17.19
C ALA A 78 -2.09 8.66 17.46
N SER A 79 -1.30 8.40 16.41
CA SER A 79 0.04 7.81 16.55
C SER A 79 0.93 8.70 17.39
N ALA A 80 1.06 9.98 17.03
CA ALA A 80 1.90 10.92 17.75
C ALA A 80 1.47 11.04 19.22
N ALA A 81 0.17 11.08 19.54
CA ALA A 81 -0.29 11.13 20.93
C ALA A 81 0.14 9.89 21.71
N VAL A 82 -0.10 8.70 21.16
CA VAL A 82 0.25 7.42 21.81
C VAL A 82 1.76 7.26 21.93
N ASP A 83 2.50 7.50 20.85
CA ASP A 83 3.95 7.37 20.81
C ASP A 83 4.62 8.39 21.74
N SER A 84 4.10 9.62 21.81
CA SER A 84 4.65 10.64 22.71
C SER A 84 4.47 10.27 24.18
N MET A 85 3.36 9.59 24.54
CA MET A 85 3.17 9.07 25.89
C MET A 85 4.20 8.00 26.25
N PHE A 86 4.56 7.13 25.30
CA PHE A 86 5.55 6.08 25.53
C PHE A 86 6.99 6.59 25.50
N TRP A 87 7.31 7.54 24.62
CA TRP A 87 8.67 8.04 24.41
C TRP A 87 9.03 9.26 25.28
N GLY A 88 8.06 9.87 25.95
CA GLY A 88 8.28 11.04 26.80
C GLY A 88 8.63 12.33 26.03
N THR A 89 8.54 12.29 24.69
CA THR A 89 8.82 13.42 23.79
C THR A 89 7.84 13.39 22.63
N THR A 90 7.46 14.57 22.11
CA THR A 90 6.59 14.62 20.93
C THR A 90 7.28 14.04 19.72
N VAL A 91 6.82 12.86 19.27
CA VAL A 91 7.40 12.15 18.13
C VAL A 91 6.31 11.52 17.27
N TRP A 92 6.48 11.64 15.96
CA TRP A 92 5.76 10.82 14.97
C TRP A 92 6.79 9.87 14.35
N PRO A 93 6.86 8.60 14.80
CA PRO A 93 7.93 7.69 14.42
C PRO A 93 8.04 7.49 12.92
N GLU A 94 6.92 7.29 12.22
CA GLU A 94 6.91 7.07 10.78
C GLU A 94 7.37 8.31 10.01
N GLY A 95 7.05 9.52 10.50
CA GLY A 95 7.54 10.77 9.91
C GLY A 95 9.06 10.89 9.99
N VAL A 96 9.67 10.45 11.10
CA VAL A 96 11.13 10.44 11.27
C VAL A 96 11.78 9.43 10.32
N VAL A 97 11.20 8.24 10.19
CA VAL A 97 11.69 7.20 9.26
C VAL A 97 11.57 7.67 7.81
N LEU A 98 10.43 8.26 7.44
CA LEU A 98 10.21 8.82 6.11
C LEU A 98 11.25 9.90 5.80
N TYR A 99 11.48 10.83 6.73
CA TYR A 99 12.49 11.89 6.55
C TYR A 99 13.89 11.30 6.34
N TYR A 100 14.29 10.33 7.16
CA TYR A 100 15.60 9.69 7.07
C TYR A 100 15.79 8.93 5.75
N ASN A 101 14.80 8.13 5.34
CA ASN A 101 14.94 7.29 4.16
C ASN A 101 14.76 8.05 2.85
N THR A 102 13.85 9.03 2.80
CA THR A 102 13.49 9.74 1.55
C THR A 102 14.18 11.09 1.40
N VAL A 103 14.24 11.91 2.45
CA VAL A 103 14.82 13.27 2.37
C VAL A 103 16.34 13.23 2.51
N LEU A 104 16.86 12.44 3.45
CA LEU A 104 18.31 12.26 3.62
C LEU A 104 18.90 11.20 2.67
N ASN A 105 18.05 10.52 1.89
CA ASN A 105 18.44 9.49 0.92
C ASN A 105 19.31 8.37 1.54
N LYS A 106 19.05 8.02 2.81
CA LYS A 106 19.79 6.98 3.56
C LYS A 106 19.19 5.59 3.44
N SER A 107 18.26 5.38 2.50
CA SER A 107 17.68 4.07 2.24
C SER A 107 18.72 3.01 1.84
N SER A 108 19.86 3.41 1.25
CA SER A 108 20.96 2.50 0.89
C SER A 108 21.67 1.86 2.09
N ASP A 109 21.59 2.46 3.27
CA ASP A 109 22.28 1.95 4.48
C ASP A 109 21.68 0.61 4.94
N TRP A 110 20.49 0.28 4.46
CA TRP A 110 19.79 -0.98 4.68
C TRP A 110 20.08 -2.03 3.59
N GLY A 111 21.01 -1.74 2.66
CA GLY A 111 21.43 -2.63 1.57
C GLY A 111 20.77 -2.31 0.22
N VAL A 112 21.39 -2.79 -0.87
CA VAL A 112 20.92 -2.58 -2.25
C VAL A 112 20.79 -3.94 -2.93
N MET A 113 19.71 -4.12 -3.69
CA MET A 113 19.49 -5.34 -4.47
C MET A 113 19.12 -4.97 -5.91
N ALA A 114 19.37 -5.90 -6.84
CA ALA A 114 19.09 -5.69 -8.26
C ALA A 114 17.60 -5.39 -8.52
N TRP A 115 17.31 -4.60 -9.56
CA TRP A 115 15.96 -4.14 -9.88
C TRP A 115 14.95 -5.28 -10.04
N HIS A 116 15.38 -6.42 -10.60
CA HIS A 116 14.52 -7.59 -10.83
C HIS A 116 14.21 -8.40 -9.57
N TRP A 117 14.82 -8.09 -8.41
CA TRP A 117 14.80 -8.93 -7.22
C TRP A 117 13.38 -9.24 -6.71
N TYR A 118 12.44 -8.30 -6.82
CA TYR A 118 11.05 -8.56 -6.47
C TYR A 118 10.42 -9.64 -7.34
N PHE A 119 10.67 -9.61 -8.65
CA PHE A 119 10.12 -10.58 -9.60
C PHE A 119 10.83 -11.94 -9.54
N SER A 120 12.16 -11.94 -9.45
CA SER A 120 12.95 -13.16 -9.50
C SER A 120 12.98 -13.92 -8.17
N SER A 121 12.86 -13.21 -7.04
CA SER A 121 13.13 -13.81 -5.73
C SER A 121 12.04 -13.54 -4.70
N ALA A 122 11.60 -12.29 -4.52
CA ALA A 122 10.69 -11.96 -3.43
C ALA A 122 9.27 -12.50 -3.67
N LEU A 123 8.68 -12.23 -4.84
CA LEU A 123 7.32 -12.66 -5.17
C LEU A 123 7.15 -14.18 -5.20
N PRO A 124 8.04 -14.98 -5.85
CA PRO A 124 7.91 -16.43 -5.85
C PRO A 124 7.96 -17.01 -4.42
N ARG A 125 8.83 -16.47 -3.57
CA ARG A 125 8.99 -16.93 -2.18
C ARG A 125 7.83 -16.49 -1.27
N ALA A 126 7.31 -15.28 -1.46
CA ALA A 126 6.24 -14.74 -0.63
C ALA A 126 4.86 -15.31 -0.98
N MET A 127 4.59 -15.51 -2.28
CA MET A 127 3.28 -15.93 -2.76
C MET A 127 3.18 -17.44 -2.98
N LEU A 128 4.28 -18.19 -3.07
CA LEU A 128 4.31 -19.65 -3.26
C LEU A 128 3.17 -20.14 -4.19
N PHE A 129 2.22 -20.93 -3.67
CA PHE A 129 1.06 -21.44 -4.42
C PHE A 129 0.04 -20.37 -4.84
N ALA A 130 -0.04 -19.23 -4.15
CA ALA A 130 -0.93 -18.13 -4.50
C ALA A 130 -0.52 -17.42 -5.80
N LEU A 131 0.77 -17.44 -6.16
CA LEU A 131 1.25 -16.81 -7.40
C LEU A 131 0.69 -17.48 -8.67
N PRO A 132 0.84 -18.81 -8.88
CA PRO A 132 0.25 -19.47 -10.04
C PRO A 132 -1.28 -19.38 -10.03
N LEU A 133 -1.93 -19.44 -8.86
CA LEU A 133 -3.38 -19.26 -8.73
C LEU A 133 -3.83 -17.87 -9.19
N ALA A 134 -3.10 -16.81 -8.80
CA ALA A 134 -3.39 -15.44 -9.22
C ALA A 134 -3.24 -15.28 -10.74
N LEU A 135 -2.21 -15.88 -11.34
CA LEU A 135 -2.01 -15.86 -12.80
C LEU A 135 -3.16 -16.58 -13.53
N VAL A 136 -3.57 -17.74 -13.04
CA VAL A 136 -4.74 -18.46 -13.59
C VAL A 136 -6.00 -17.61 -13.46
N ALA A 137 -6.25 -16.98 -12.32
CA ALA A 137 -7.43 -16.12 -12.12
C ALA A 137 -7.47 -14.91 -13.06
N VAL A 138 -6.31 -14.34 -13.40
CA VAL A 138 -6.18 -13.25 -14.38
C VAL A 138 -6.39 -13.74 -15.81
N ALA A 139 -5.80 -14.90 -16.15
CA ALA A 139 -5.81 -15.49 -17.48
C ALA A 139 -7.15 -16.18 -17.84
N TRP A 140 -7.92 -16.65 -16.84
CA TRP A 140 -9.12 -17.44 -17.09
C TRP A 140 -10.20 -16.61 -17.80
N PRO A 141 -10.62 -17.01 -19.02
CA PRO A 141 -11.69 -16.33 -19.74
C PRO A 141 -13.03 -16.75 -19.12
N THR A 142 -13.64 -15.88 -18.33
CA THR A 142 -15.02 -16.08 -17.85
C THR A 142 -16.00 -15.24 -18.65
N LYS A 143 -17.17 -15.83 -18.94
CA LYS A 143 -18.27 -15.19 -19.67
C LYS A 143 -19.00 -14.13 -18.84
N ASN A 144 -18.76 -14.08 -17.53
CA ASN A 144 -19.37 -13.12 -16.63
C ASN A 144 -18.50 -11.84 -16.54
N THR A 145 -18.98 -10.72 -17.06
CA THR A 145 -18.19 -9.51 -17.40
C THR A 145 -17.69 -8.69 -16.19
N ARG A 146 -18.22 -8.92 -14.98
CA ARG A 146 -17.95 -8.05 -13.82
C ARG A 146 -16.83 -8.54 -12.88
N GLY A 147 -16.78 -9.83 -12.56
CA GLY A 147 -15.78 -10.44 -11.67
C GLY A 147 -14.32 -10.40 -12.19
N PRO A 148 -14.01 -10.85 -13.42
CA PRO A 148 -12.63 -10.88 -13.93
C PRO A 148 -12.06 -9.47 -14.17
N THR A 149 -12.91 -8.49 -14.45
CA THR A 149 -12.48 -7.11 -14.73
C THR A 149 -11.89 -6.45 -13.48
N ILE A 150 -12.48 -6.67 -12.30
CA ILE A 150 -11.92 -6.12 -11.07
C ILE A 150 -10.64 -6.85 -10.65
N VAL A 151 -10.57 -8.17 -10.83
CA VAL A 151 -9.35 -8.96 -10.55
C VAL A 151 -8.20 -8.52 -11.45
N ARG A 152 -8.45 -8.33 -12.75
CA ARG A 152 -7.43 -7.83 -13.70
C ARG A 152 -6.98 -6.42 -13.39
N ARG A 153 -7.90 -5.52 -13.02
CA ARG A 153 -7.57 -4.13 -12.63
C ARG A 153 -6.73 -4.11 -11.34
N LEU A 154 -7.11 -4.90 -10.34
CA LEU A 154 -6.33 -5.01 -9.11
C LEU A 154 -4.96 -5.63 -9.37
N GLY A 155 -4.90 -6.70 -10.16
CA GLY A 155 -3.63 -7.31 -10.60
C GLY A 155 -2.71 -6.31 -11.30
N ALA A 156 -3.25 -5.47 -12.19
CA ALA A 156 -2.50 -4.41 -12.85
C ALA A 156 -1.97 -3.36 -11.86
N VAL A 157 -2.77 -2.95 -10.86
CA VAL A 157 -2.32 -2.03 -9.80
C VAL A 157 -1.21 -2.65 -8.95
N PHE A 158 -1.33 -3.92 -8.55
CA PHE A 158 -0.29 -4.62 -7.80
C PHE A 158 1.00 -4.79 -8.62
N LEU A 159 0.89 -5.10 -9.92
CA LEU A 159 2.05 -5.17 -10.81
C LEU A 159 2.71 -3.81 -10.99
N CYS A 160 1.92 -2.74 -11.12
CA CYS A 160 2.42 -1.37 -11.17
C CYS A 160 3.17 -1.01 -9.87
N PHE A 161 2.59 -1.34 -8.71
CA PHE A 161 3.23 -1.17 -7.41
C PHE A 161 4.58 -1.90 -7.34
N VAL A 162 4.63 -3.18 -7.71
CA VAL A 162 5.88 -3.96 -7.72
C VAL A 162 6.88 -3.37 -8.72
N ALA A 163 6.44 -2.92 -9.90
CA ALA A 163 7.30 -2.31 -10.89
C ALA A 163 7.91 -0.99 -10.38
N LEU A 164 7.10 -0.11 -9.78
CA LEU A 164 7.58 1.13 -9.16
C LEU A 164 8.60 0.84 -8.06
N TYR A 165 8.29 -0.11 -7.17
CA TYR A 165 9.20 -0.53 -6.10
C TYR A 165 10.43 -1.26 -6.63
N SER A 166 10.37 -1.84 -7.83
CA SER A 166 11.51 -2.46 -8.52
C SER A 166 12.54 -1.46 -9.03
N TYR A 167 12.15 -0.19 -9.23
CA TYR A 167 13.11 0.87 -9.61
C TYR A 167 13.87 1.48 -8.42
N LEU A 168 13.37 1.34 -7.19
CA LEU A 168 14.09 1.83 -6.01
C LEU A 168 15.35 1.00 -5.75
N PRO A 169 16.54 1.59 -5.54
CA PRO A 169 17.77 0.82 -5.29
C PRO A 169 17.67 -0.02 -4.01
N HIS A 170 17.09 0.59 -2.97
CA HIS A 170 16.79 -0.10 -1.73
C HIS A 170 15.52 -0.96 -1.89
N LYS A 171 15.57 -2.15 -1.30
CA LYS A 171 14.49 -3.13 -1.29
C LYS A 171 14.20 -3.51 0.16
N GLU A 172 12.94 -3.41 0.53
CA GLU A 172 12.41 -3.89 1.80
C GLU A 172 11.80 -5.29 1.66
#